data_AF-A0A6V8NFZ9-F1
#
_entry.id   AF-A0A6V8NFZ9-F1
#
_cell.length_a   1.000
_cell.length_b   1.000
_cell.length_c   1.000
_cell.angle_alpha   90.00
_cell.angle_beta   90.00
_cell.angle_gamma   90.00
#
_symmetry.space_group_name_H-M   'P 1'
#
loop_
_entity.id
_entity.type
_entity.pdbx_description
1 polymer ?
#
loop_
_entity_poly.entity_id
_entity_poly.type
_entity_poly.pdbx_seq_one_letter_code
_entity_poly.pdbx_strand_id
1 'polypeptide(L)'
;MGKRSLIGGQAVIEGVMMRGSDRWAVAVRKPDLQMDISAWPFSSLTKRIPQLRIAIVRGILVLFESLVIGLKAISYSADVAAGEEVWHT
;
A
#
# COMPACT_ATOMS: atom_id res chain seq x y z
N MET A 1 -15.74 5.43 22.52
CA MET A 1 -15.80 4.28 21.60
C MET A 1 -14.70 4.46 20.56
N GLY A 2 -13.56 3.76 20.68
CA GLY A 2 -12.45 3.90 19.74
C GLY A 2 -12.87 3.47 18.33
N LYS A 3 -12.58 4.28 17.29
CA LYS A 3 -12.78 3.87 15.90
C LYS A 3 -11.90 2.65 15.63
N ARG A 4 -12.50 1.52 15.28
CA ARG A 4 -11.75 0.35 14.79
C ARG A 4 -11.15 0.71 13.44
N SER A 5 -9.83 0.84 13.39
CA SER A 5 -9.12 0.98 12.13
C SER A 5 -9.09 -0.38 11.44
N LEU A 6 -9.66 -0.47 10.24
CA LEU A 6 -9.48 -1.62 9.36
C LEU A 6 -8.03 -1.59 8.87
N ILE A 7 -7.26 -2.59 9.27
CA ILE A 7 -5.88 -2.80 8.83
C ILE A 7 -5.84 -4.11 8.06
N GLY A 8 -5.22 -4.09 6.89
CA GLY A 8 -4.96 -5.27 6.08
C GLY A 8 -3.51 -5.29 5.61
N GLY A 9 -3.12 -6.33 4.87
CA GLY A 9 -1.78 -6.42 4.34
C GLY A 9 -1.65 -7.43 3.21
N GLN A 10 -0.47 -7.44 2.59
CA GLN A 10 -0.06 -8.33 1.53
C GLN A 10 1.39 -8.74 1.75
N ALA A 11 1.75 -9.98 1.41
CA ALA A 11 3.14 -10.37 1.28
C ALA A 11 3.77 -9.71 0.03
N VAL A 12 5.02 -9.30 0.13
CA VAL A 12 5.81 -8.74 -0.97
C VAL A 12 7.19 -9.42 -1.01
N ILE A 13 8.05 -9.04 -1.96
CA ILE A 13 9.36 -9.67 -2.13
C ILE A 13 10.21 -9.35 -0.89
N GLU A 14 10.69 -10.39 -0.20
CA GLU A 14 11.51 -10.27 1.02
C GLU A 14 10.91 -9.36 2.10
N GLY A 15 9.58 -9.24 2.16
CA GLY A 15 8.93 -8.22 2.98
C GLY A 15 7.43 -8.36 3.14
N VAL A 16 6.85 -7.38 3.83
CA VAL A 16 5.40 -7.27 4.07
C VAL A 16 4.90 -5.86 3.80
N MET A 17 3.70 -5.77 3.25
CA MET A 17 2.96 -4.52 3.05
C MET A 17 1.76 -4.48 3.99
N MET A 18 1.58 -3.35 4.69
CA MET A 18 0.42 -3.09 5.54
C MET A 18 -0.34 -1.86 5.05
N ARG A 19 -1.67 -1.91 5.09
CA ARG A 19 -2.59 -0.82 4.68
C ARG A 19 -3.55 -0.48 5.81
N GLY A 20 -3.52 0.78 6.24
CA GLY A 20 -4.50 1.39 7.12
C GLY A 20 -5.54 2.21 6.34
N SER A 21 -6.29 3.04 7.07
CA SER A 21 -7.40 3.84 6.53
C SER A 21 -6.98 5.01 5.63
N ASP A 22 -5.74 5.47 5.81
CA ASP A 22 -5.21 6.74 5.30
C ASP A 22 -3.71 6.67 4.96
N ARG A 23 -3.05 5.55 5.26
CA ARG A 23 -1.64 5.30 4.98
C ARG A 23 -1.43 3.83 4.63
N TRP A 24 -0.35 3.55 3.93
CA TRP A 24 0.18 2.20 3.73
C TRP A 24 1.69 2.24 3.88
N ALA A 25 2.27 1.10 4.26
CA ALA A 25 3.70 0.96 4.49
C ALA A 25 4.19 -0.38 3.96
N VAL A 26 5.46 -0.43 3.58
CA VAL A 26 6.15 -1.64 3.15
C VAL A 26 7.44 -1.76 3.96
N ALA A 27 7.69 -2.94 4.51
CA ALA A 27 8.94 -3.30 5.15
C ALA A 27 9.61 -4.42 4.34
N VAL A 28 10.86 -4.24 3.94
CA VAL A 28 11.61 -5.14 3.05
C VAL A 28 13.00 -5.38 3.62
N ARG A 29 13.48 -6.61 3.55
CA ARG A 29 14.86 -6.94 3.92
C ARG A 29 15.78 -6.67 2.73
N LYS A 30 16.76 -5.78 2.93
CA LYS A 30 17.84 -5.50 1.97
C LYS A 30 18.84 -6.65 1.89
N PRO A 31 19.67 -6.73 0.83
CA PRO A 31 20.76 -7.72 0.71
C PRO A 31 21.76 -7.69 1.87
N ASP A 32 21.97 -6.51 2.48
CA ASP A 32 22.84 -6.29 3.65
C ASP A 32 22.22 -6.75 4.99
N LEU A 33 21.07 -7.45 4.93
CA LEU A 33 20.28 -7.93 6.07
C LEU A 33 19.65 -6.82 6.93
N GLN A 34 19.74 -5.57 6.52
CA GLN A 34 19.01 -4.48 7.18
C GLN A 34 17.57 -4.41 6.66
N MET A 35 16.70 -3.79 7.45
CA MET A 35 15.32 -3.56 7.06
C MET A 35 15.17 -2.14 6.52
N ASP A 36 14.54 -2.03 5.36
CA ASP A 36 14.05 -0.78 4.83
C ASP A 36 12.54 -0.67 5.03
N ILE A 37 12.06 0.47 5.52
CA ILE A 37 10.66 0.70 5.82
C ILE A 37 10.23 2.04 5.24
N SER A 38 9.30 2.03 4.30
CA SER A 38 8.70 3.23 3.73
C SER A 38 7.19 3.26 3.91
N ALA A 39 6.65 4.46 4.11
CA ALA A 39 5.22 4.67 4.36
C ALA A 39 4.71 5.89 3.60
N TRP A 40 3.60 5.70 2.89
CA TRP A 40 3.00 6.74 2.05
C TRP A 40 1.56 7.06 2.49
N PRO A 41 1.12 8.32 2.33
CA PRO A 41 -0.27 8.67 2.50
C PRO A 41 -1.13 8.02 1.42
N PHE A 42 -2.34 7.64 1.78
CA PHE A 42 -3.35 7.10 0.88
C PHE A 42 -4.70 7.78 1.14
N SER A 43 -5.17 8.56 0.18
CA SER A 43 -6.54 9.07 0.18
C SER A 43 -7.37 8.30 -0.83
N SER A 44 -8.39 7.56 -0.38
CA SER A 44 -9.33 6.91 -1.31
C SER A 44 -10.14 7.96 -2.08
N LEU A 45 -10.16 7.85 -3.40
CA LEU A 45 -10.99 8.63 -4.33
C LEU A 45 -12.48 8.43 -4.03
N THR A 46 -12.84 7.25 -3.53
CA THR A 46 -14.21 6.90 -3.11
C THR A 46 -14.73 7.79 -1.97
N LYS A 47 -13.84 8.37 -1.14
CA LYS A 47 -14.23 9.33 -0.10
C LYS A 47 -14.55 10.72 -0.66
N ARG A 48 -14.09 11.06 -1.87
CA ARG A 48 -14.23 12.41 -2.45
C ARG A 48 -15.51 12.62 -3.26
N ILE A 49 -16.14 11.56 -3.77
CA ILE A 49 -17.29 11.68 -4.69
C ILE A 49 -18.51 10.93 -4.15
N PRO A 50 -19.48 11.63 -3.50
CA PRO A 50 -20.67 11.00 -2.91
C PRO A 50 -21.65 10.43 -3.94
N GLN A 51 -21.54 10.78 -5.23
CA GLN A 51 -22.39 10.26 -6.31
C GLN A 51 -21.99 8.86 -6.81
N LEU A 52 -20.82 8.31 -6.44
CA LEU A 52 -20.41 6.95 -6.79
C LEU A 52 -21.02 5.86 -5.89
N ARG A 53 -22.30 6.04 -5.53
CA ARG A 53 -23.07 5.15 -4.65
C ARG A 53 -23.55 3.85 -5.30
N ILE A 54 -23.30 3.64 -6.59
CA ILE A 54 -23.59 2.36 -7.24
C ILE A 54 -22.58 1.33 -6.75
N ALA A 55 -23.05 0.29 -6.06
CA ALA A 55 -22.21 -0.70 -5.38
C ALA A 55 -21.14 -1.33 -6.29
N ILE A 56 -21.47 -1.53 -7.57
CA ILE A 56 -20.56 -2.08 -8.60
C ILE A 56 -19.42 -1.12 -8.91
N VAL A 57 -19.74 0.14 -9.25
CA VAL A 57 -18.73 1.17 -9.59
C VAL A 57 -17.81 1.43 -8.40
N ARG A 58 -18.37 1.49 -7.19
CA ARG A 58 -17.61 1.59 -5.95
C ARG A 58 -16.63 0.41 -5.78
N GLY A 59 -17.08 -0.81 -6.05
CA GLY A 59 -16.25 -2.02 -5.97
C GLY A 59 -15.08 -1.99 -6.94
N ILE A 60 -15.33 -1.61 -8.20
CA ILE A 60 -14.29 -1.50 -9.24
C ILE A 60 -13.23 -0.46 -8.85
N LEU A 61 -13.65 0.71 -8.35
CA LEU A 61 -12.69 1.73 -7.91
C LEU A 61 -11.84 1.25 -6.74
N VAL A 62 -12.44 0.64 -5.71
CA VAL A 62 -11.69 0.11 -4.56
C VAL A 62 -10.73 -1.00 -5.00
N LEU A 63 -11.15 -1.85 -5.93
CA LEU A 63 -10.28 -2.88 -6.50
C LEU A 63 -9.10 -2.26 -7.25
N PHE A 64 -9.37 -1.29 -8.13
CA PHE A 64 -8.33 -0.58 -8.87
C PHE A 64 -7.34 0.13 -7.95
N GLU A 65 -7.83 0.86 -6.93
CA GLU A 65 -6.98 1.48 -5.91
C GLU A 65 -6.11 0.44 -5.20
N SER A 66 -6.68 -0.71 -4.84
CA SER A 66 -5.95 -1.78 -4.16
C SER A 66 -4.89 -2.42 -5.05
N LEU A 67 -5.21 -2.63 -6.33
CA LEU A 67 -4.28 -3.16 -7.33
C LEU A 67 -3.10 -2.21 -7.55
N VAL A 68 -3.36 -0.91 -7.74
CA VAL A 68 -2.30 0.09 -7.93
C VAL A 68 -1.35 0.11 -6.72
N ILE A 69 -1.89 0.07 -5.51
CA ILE A 69 -1.06 0.03 -4.29
C ILE A 69 -0.26 -1.28 -4.22
N GLY A 70 -0.89 -2.42 -4.49
CA GLY A 70 -0.23 -3.72 -4.47
C GLY A 70 0.93 -3.80 -5.46
N LEU A 71 0.73 -3.30 -6.69
CA LEU A 71 1.78 -3.22 -7.71
C LEU A 71 2.93 -2.31 -7.25
N LYS A 72 2.63 -1.12 -6.70
CA LYS A 72 3.67 -0.23 -6.15
C LYS A 72 4.47 -0.90 -5.04
N ALA A 73 3.80 -1.65 -4.15
CA ALA A 73 4.45 -2.36 -3.06
C ALA A 73 5.38 -3.47 -3.59
N ILE A 74 4.95 -4.22 -4.61
CA ILE A 74 5.75 -5.25 -5.25
C ILE A 74 6.98 -4.62 -5.93
N SER A 75 6.79 -3.59 -6.76
CA SER A 75 7.89 -2.89 -7.43
C SER A 75 8.90 -2.34 -6.42
N TYR A 76 8.43 -1.60 -5.42
CA TYR A 76 9.29 -1.10 -4.35
C TYR A 76 10.08 -2.22 -3.66
N SER A 77 9.42 -3.33 -3.33
CA SER A 77 10.08 -4.45 -2.68
C SER A 77 11.11 -5.15 -3.57
N ALA A 78 10.90 -5.17 -4.88
CA ALA A 78 11.87 -5.69 -5.84
C ALA A 78 13.13 -4.83 -5.87
N ASP A 79 12.96 -3.50 -6.00
CA ASP A 79 14.06 -2.54 -6.11
C ASP A 79 14.93 -2.56 -4.84
N VAL A 80 14.29 -2.54 -3.66
CA VAL A 80 15.00 -2.64 -2.37
C VAL A 80 15.69 -3.99 -2.20
N ALA A 81 15.03 -5.10 -2.55
CA ALA A 81 15.62 -6.43 -2.45
C ALA A 81 16.77 -6.64 -3.44
N ALA A 82 16.78 -5.92 -4.57
CA ALA A 82 17.90 -5.89 -5.51
C ALA A 82 19.08 -5.03 -5.03
N GLY A 83 18.90 -4.25 -3.95
CA GLY A 83 19.92 -3.35 -3.42
C GLY A 83 20.07 -2.06 -4.22
N GLU A 84 19.04 -1.67 -4.99
CA GLU A 84 19.01 -0.39 -5.68
C GLU A 84 18.74 0.74 -4.67
N GLU A 85 19.39 1.90 -4.86
CA GLU A 85 19.10 3.09 -4.05
C GLU A 85 17.71 3.63 -4.41
N VAL A 86 16.72 3.32 -3.58
CA VAL A 86 15.36 3.82 -3.77
C VAL A 86 15.24 5.22 -3.16
N TRP A 87 15.04 6.24 -3.99
CA TRP A 87 14.84 7.62 -3.54
C TRP A 87 13.59 7.72 -2.66
N HIS A 88 13.78 7.89 -1.35
CA HIS A 88 12.69 8.22 -0.42
C HIS A 88 12.19 9.64 -0.71
N THR A 89 11.19 9.77 -1.60
CA THR A 89 10.50 11.05 -1.90
C THR A 89 9.12 11.09 -1.27
#